data_AF-A0A7C8EW58-F1
#
_entry.id   AF-A0A7C8EW58-F1
#
_cell.length_a   1.000
_cell.length_b   1.000
_cell.length_c   1.000
_cell.angle_alpha   90.00
_cell.angle_beta   90.00
_cell.angle_gamma   90.00
#
_symmetry.space_group_name_H-M   'P 1'
#
loop_
_entity.id
_entity.type
_entity.pdbx_description
1 polymer ?
#
loop_
_entity_poly.entity_id
_entity_poly.type
_entity_poly.pdbx_seq_one_letter_code
_entity_poly.pdbx_strand_id
1 'polypeptide(L)'
;MSKILILVILCLTLCSIAGVAYPQQTSDVQPPPAIFFKLGLTGISADQQYVYVMAGGKILQYEITKMTLLRSVDLPDIAPPQGAPPKLPGPGKFPPGPPMGGPPHGLWAGNGSLYVLTGPVVCTYSVPDLILQKTVQLPKPELPQVGN
;
A
#
# COMPACT_ATOMS: atom_id res chain seq x y z
N MET A 1 -13.89 -30.41 26.29
CA MET A 1 -13.61 -29.09 25.69
C MET A 1 -12.18 -28.61 25.94
N SER A 2 -11.55 -28.95 27.07
CA SER A 2 -10.18 -28.50 27.42
C SER A 2 -9.08 -28.94 26.46
N LYS A 3 -9.24 -30.09 25.77
CA LYS A 3 -8.23 -30.61 24.82
C LYS A 3 -8.07 -29.77 23.55
N ILE A 4 -9.13 -29.11 23.10
CA ILE A 4 -9.11 -28.24 21.90
C ILE A 4 -8.46 -26.90 22.24
N LEU A 5 -8.74 -26.38 23.43
CA LEU A 5 -8.15 -25.14 23.93
C LEU A 5 -6.61 -25.24 24.08
N ILE A 6 -6.12 -26.38 24.59
CA ILE A 6 -4.68 -26.64 24.72
C ILE A 6 -3.98 -26.67 23.36
N LEU A 7 -4.64 -27.21 22.33
CA LEU A 7 -4.08 -27.33 20.99
C LEU A 7 -4.02 -25.98 20.27
N VAL A 8 -5.01 -25.12 20.48
CA VAL A 8 -5.02 -23.74 19.93
C VAL A 8 -3.96 -22.86 20.60
N ILE A 9 -3.79 -22.97 21.93
CA ILE A 9 -2.76 -22.21 22.65
C ILE A 9 -1.35 -22.66 22.23
N LEU A 10 -1.12 -23.97 22.07
CA LEU A 10 0.17 -24.51 21.61
C LEU A 10 0.52 -24.01 20.19
N CYS A 11 -0.47 -23.96 19.29
CA CYS A 11 -0.28 -23.49 17.92
C CYS A 11 0.08 -21.99 17.87
N LEU A 12 -0.56 -21.16 18.70
CA LEU A 12 -0.26 -19.73 18.80
C LEU A 12 1.15 -19.45 19.36
N THR A 13 1.64 -20.28 20.28
CA THR A 13 3.00 -20.12 20.84
C THR A 13 4.11 -20.52 19.86
N LEU A 14 3.87 -21.50 18.98
CA LEU A 14 4.84 -21.94 17.97
C LEU A 14 5.04 -20.93 16.83
N CYS A 15 4.03 -20.12 16.50
CA CYS A 15 4.15 -19.07 15.48
C CYS A 15 4.89 -17.80 15.96
N SER A 16 5.18 -17.68 17.25
CA SER A 16 5.78 -16.46 17.82
C SER A 16 7.32 -16.48 17.88
N ILE A 17 7.97 -17.53 17.36
CA ILE A 17 9.44 -17.66 17.33
C ILE A 17 9.95 -17.59 15.89
N ALA A 18 9.66 -16.49 15.20
CA ALA A 18 10.28 -16.19 13.91
C ALA A 18 10.69 -14.72 13.87
N GLY A 19 11.66 -14.38 14.72
CA GLY A 19 12.36 -13.12 14.63
C GLY A 19 13.67 -13.21 15.38
N VAL A 20 14.76 -13.51 14.69
CA VAL A 20 15.96 -12.64 14.62
C VAL A 20 16.82 -13.00 13.38
N ALA A 21 17.22 -11.95 12.65
CA ALA A 21 18.43 -11.75 11.85
C ALA A 21 18.86 -12.80 10.79
N TYR A 22 18.63 -12.45 9.52
CA TYR A 22 19.62 -12.73 8.47
C TYR A 22 20.67 -11.62 8.49
N PRO A 23 21.97 -11.91 8.73
CA PRO A 23 23.03 -11.00 8.36
C PRO A 23 23.21 -11.15 6.84
N GLN A 24 22.58 -10.28 6.05
CA GLN A 24 22.83 -10.28 4.62
C GLN A 24 24.12 -9.52 4.34
N GLN A 25 25.18 -10.32 4.31
CA GLN A 25 26.44 -10.18 3.57
C GLN A 25 26.42 -9.03 2.54
N THR A 26 27.33 -8.07 2.75
CA THR A 26 27.73 -7.08 1.77
C THR A 26 28.03 -7.73 0.44
N SER A 27 27.27 -7.38 -0.58
CA SER A 27 27.70 -7.46 -1.97
C SER A 27 27.16 -6.22 -2.64
N ASP A 28 28.05 -5.49 -3.32
CA ASP A 28 27.75 -4.35 -4.18
C ASP A 28 26.61 -4.72 -5.15
N VAL A 29 25.38 -4.42 -4.74
CA VAL A 29 24.23 -4.47 -5.64
C VAL A 29 23.93 -3.03 -5.98
N GLN A 30 24.43 -2.63 -7.14
CA GLN A 30 23.99 -1.47 -7.91
C GLN A 30 22.49 -1.22 -7.65
N PRO A 31 22.08 -0.01 -7.22
CA PRO A 31 20.68 0.26 -6.94
C PRO A 31 19.87 -0.14 -8.17
N PRO A 32 18.78 -0.92 -8.00
CA PRO A 32 17.99 -1.39 -9.12
C PRO A 32 17.59 -0.17 -9.97
N PRO A 33 17.71 -0.26 -11.31
CA PRO A 33 17.42 0.87 -12.19
C PRO A 33 16.02 1.40 -11.89
N ALA A 34 15.89 2.73 -11.90
CA ALA A 34 14.68 3.48 -11.52
C ALA A 34 13.38 3.10 -12.28
N ILE A 35 13.45 2.12 -13.18
CA ILE A 35 12.33 1.54 -13.93
C ILE A 35 11.38 0.77 -13.00
N PHE A 36 11.86 0.21 -11.88
CA PHE A 36 10.98 -0.44 -10.90
C PHE A 36 9.98 0.54 -10.24
N PHE A 37 10.30 1.83 -10.14
CA PHE A 37 9.36 2.84 -9.64
C PHE A 37 8.25 3.18 -10.65
N LYS A 38 8.36 2.75 -11.92
CA LYS A 38 7.30 2.89 -12.94
C LYS A 38 6.38 1.68 -13.04
N LEU A 39 6.80 0.51 -12.57
CA LEU A 39 5.95 -0.67 -12.42
C LEU A 39 5.23 -0.53 -11.07
N GLY A 40 4.28 0.39 -11.02
CA GLY A 40 3.55 0.79 -9.82
C GLY A 40 2.71 -0.34 -9.24
N LEU A 41 3.37 -1.27 -8.53
CA LEU A 41 2.77 -2.17 -7.56
C LEU A 41 2.58 -1.33 -6.30
N THR A 42 1.39 -0.75 -6.17
CA THR A 42 1.11 0.32 -5.20
C THR A 42 0.44 -0.21 -3.94
N GLY A 43 0.11 -1.51 -3.88
CA GLY A 43 -0.37 -2.18 -2.68
C GLY A 43 -0.80 -3.63 -2.91
N ILE A 44 -0.67 -4.46 -1.89
CA ILE A 44 -1.21 -5.82 -1.83
C ILE A 44 -1.98 -5.97 -0.52
N SER A 45 -3.16 -6.57 -0.59
CA SER A 45 -3.95 -6.93 0.59
C SER A 45 -4.66 -8.24 0.31
N ALA A 46 -5.07 -8.96 1.34
CA ALA A 46 -5.86 -10.17 1.19
C ALA A 46 -6.97 -10.23 2.24
N ASP A 47 -8.03 -10.96 1.94
CA ASP A 47 -9.00 -11.45 2.92
C ASP A 47 -8.92 -12.98 3.04
N GLN A 48 -9.98 -13.63 3.51
CA GLN A 48 -10.00 -15.08 3.68
C GLN A 48 -10.01 -15.86 2.35
N GLN A 49 -10.47 -15.25 1.27
CA GLN A 49 -10.74 -15.92 0.00
C GLN A 49 -9.95 -15.33 -1.18
N TYR A 50 -9.61 -14.04 -1.12
CA TYR A 50 -9.05 -13.30 -2.25
C TYR A 50 -7.77 -12.53 -1.91
N VAL A 51 -6.85 -12.46 -2.88
CA VAL A 51 -5.74 -11.51 -2.90
C VAL A 51 -6.11 -10.34 -3.80
N TYR A 52 -5.93 -9.13 -3.30
CA TYR A 52 -6.11 -7.89 -4.04
C TYR A 52 -4.75 -7.25 -4.30
N VAL A 53 -4.50 -6.90 -5.55
CA VAL A 53 -3.28 -6.23 -5.98
C VAL A 53 -3.64 -4.93 -6.66
N MET A 54 -3.02 -3.84 -6.23
CA MET A 54 -3.10 -2.57 -6.93
C MET A 54 -1.88 -2.44 -7.85
N ALA A 55 -2.11 -2.46 -9.16
CA ALA A 55 -1.05 -2.36 -10.15
C ALA A 55 -1.54 -1.64 -11.40
N GLY A 56 -0.72 -0.69 -11.91
CA GLY A 56 -0.95 -0.06 -13.22
C GLY A 56 -2.30 0.65 -13.36
N GLY A 57 -2.77 1.32 -12.31
CA GLY A 57 -4.06 2.01 -12.32
C GLY A 57 -5.27 1.09 -12.16
N LYS A 58 -5.06 -0.18 -11.79
CA LYS A 58 -6.14 -1.17 -11.63
C LYS A 58 -6.09 -1.86 -10.27
N ILE A 59 -7.24 -2.35 -9.84
CA ILE A 59 -7.41 -3.31 -8.76
C ILE A 59 -7.60 -4.68 -9.40
N LEU A 60 -6.72 -5.61 -9.06
CA LEU A 60 -6.74 -6.99 -9.51
C LEU A 60 -7.15 -7.89 -8.35
N GLN A 61 -8.15 -8.72 -8.53
CA GLN A 61 -8.60 -9.71 -7.54
C GLN A 61 -8.24 -11.11 -8.00
N TYR A 62 -7.54 -11.85 -7.15
CA TYR A 62 -7.14 -13.22 -7.38
C TYR A 62 -7.80 -14.15 -6.36
N GLU A 63 -8.15 -15.38 -6.77
CA GLU A 63 -8.50 -16.45 -5.84
C GLU A 63 -7.24 -16.89 -5.08
N ILE A 64 -7.24 -16.91 -3.74
CA ILE A 64 -6.04 -17.27 -2.94
C ILE A 64 -5.54 -18.68 -3.26
N THR A 65 -6.48 -19.63 -3.41
CA THR A 65 -6.15 -21.06 -3.52
C THR A 65 -5.50 -21.40 -4.86
N LYS A 66 -5.93 -20.75 -5.95
CA LYS A 66 -5.48 -21.05 -7.31
C LYS A 66 -4.59 -19.97 -7.91
N MET A 67 -4.47 -18.81 -7.26
CA MET A 67 -3.81 -17.61 -7.79
C MET A 67 -4.32 -17.22 -9.17
N THR A 68 -5.60 -17.48 -9.44
CA THR A 68 -6.28 -17.15 -10.70
C THR A 68 -6.86 -15.75 -10.62
N LEU A 69 -6.61 -14.94 -11.64
CA LEU A 69 -7.22 -13.61 -11.74
C LEU A 69 -8.73 -13.77 -11.99
N LEU A 70 -9.54 -13.21 -11.09
CA LEU A 70 -11.00 -13.24 -11.17
C LEU A 70 -11.57 -11.94 -11.73
N ARG A 71 -11.02 -10.81 -11.31
CA ARG A 71 -11.53 -9.48 -11.66
C ARG A 71 -10.42 -8.46 -11.80
N SER A 72 -10.64 -7.50 -12.70
CA SER A 72 -9.78 -6.34 -12.90
C SER A 72 -10.67 -5.11 -13.03
N VAL A 73 -10.46 -4.11 -12.17
CA VAL A 73 -11.25 -2.87 -12.14
C VAL A 73 -10.32 -1.68 -12.24
N ASP A 74 -10.67 -0.70 -13.08
CA ASP A 74 -9.95 0.56 -13.19
C ASP A 74 -10.12 1.42 -11.94
N LEU A 75 -9.02 1.98 -11.47
CA LEU A 75 -9.05 3.03 -10.46
C LEU A 75 -9.62 4.31 -11.08
N PRO A 76 -10.36 5.12 -10.31
CA PRO A 76 -10.82 6.41 -10.77
C PRO A 76 -9.62 7.30 -11.10
N ASP A 77 -9.75 8.08 -12.17
CA ASP A 77 -8.78 9.12 -12.50
C ASP A 77 -8.88 10.25 -11.47
N ILE A 78 -7.89 10.34 -10.59
CA ILE A 78 -7.82 11.37 -9.57
C ILE A 78 -6.83 12.41 -10.08
N ALA A 79 -7.38 13.56 -10.45
CA ALA A 79 -6.58 14.69 -10.90
C ALA A 79 -5.44 14.98 -9.89
N PRO A 80 -4.20 15.18 -10.36
CA PRO A 80 -3.09 15.49 -9.46
C PRO A 80 -3.42 16.72 -8.62
N PRO A 81 -2.98 16.78 -7.36
CA PRO A 81 -3.25 17.93 -6.50
C PRO A 81 -2.80 19.20 -7.21
N GLN A 82 -3.75 20.11 -7.47
CA GLN A 82 -3.48 21.42 -8.05
C GLN A 82 -2.74 22.26 -7.02
N GLY A 83 -1.41 22.22 -7.08
CA GLY A 83 -0.53 23.00 -6.25
C GLY A 83 0.89 22.66 -6.63
N ALA A 84 1.60 23.62 -7.19
CA ALA A 84 3.05 23.49 -7.31
C ALA A 84 3.62 23.18 -5.91
N PRO A 85 4.57 22.25 -5.77
CA PRO A 85 5.27 22.07 -4.51
C PRO A 85 5.78 23.44 -4.03
N PRO A 86 5.70 23.75 -2.73
CA PRO A 86 6.15 25.04 -2.22
C PRO A 86 7.57 25.30 -2.72
N LYS A 87 7.76 26.47 -3.36
CA LYS A 87 9.04 26.88 -3.92
C LYS A 87 10.05 26.94 -2.77
N LEU A 88 10.92 25.94 -2.68
CA LEU A 88 12.00 25.90 -1.70
C LEU A 88 12.88 27.15 -1.90
N PRO A 89 13.29 27.85 -0.84
CA PRO A 89 14.09 29.05 -0.95
C PRO A 89 15.52 28.71 -1.39
N GLY A 90 15.83 28.96 -2.67
CA GLY A 90 17.18 29.12 -3.21
C GLY A 90 18.11 27.89 -3.16
N PRO A 91 19.23 27.92 -3.89
CA PRO A 91 20.12 26.77 -4.04
C PRO A 91 21.03 26.66 -2.81
N GLY A 92 20.51 26.12 -1.71
CA GLY A 92 21.34 25.56 -0.66
C GLY A 92 21.95 24.25 -1.16
N LYS A 93 23.23 24.01 -0.85
CA LYS A 93 23.97 22.75 -1.14
C LYS A 93 23.36 21.57 -0.37
N PHE A 94 22.16 21.16 -0.73
CA PHE A 94 21.60 19.89 -0.28
C PHE A 94 21.89 18.85 -1.35
N PRO A 95 22.36 17.64 -0.99
CA PRO A 95 22.42 16.54 -1.94
C PRO A 95 21.03 16.39 -2.57
N PRO A 96 20.92 16.01 -3.86
CA PRO A 96 19.63 15.84 -4.50
C PRO A 96 18.79 14.94 -3.61
N GLY A 97 17.72 15.51 -3.04
CA GLY A 97 16.80 14.75 -2.20
C GLY A 97 16.34 13.54 -3.00
N PRO A 98 16.13 12.37 -2.36
CA PRO A 98 15.52 11.25 -3.06
C PRO A 98 14.28 11.77 -3.78
N PRO A 99 14.05 11.40 -5.05
CA PRO A 99 12.89 11.86 -5.78
C PRO A 99 11.68 11.66 -4.89
N MET A 100 11.06 12.78 -4.49
CA MET A 100 9.93 12.77 -3.56
C MET A 100 8.93 11.77 -4.13
N GLY A 101 8.73 10.68 -3.39
CA GLY A 101 7.92 9.55 -3.81
C GLY A 101 6.57 10.03 -4.30
N GLY A 102 6.02 9.34 -5.29
CA GLY A 102 4.70 9.64 -5.84
C GLY A 102 3.62 9.77 -4.75
N PRO A 103 2.42 10.26 -5.11
CA PRO A 103 1.29 10.34 -4.20
C PRO A 103 1.17 9.07 -3.35
N PRO A 104 0.85 9.18 -2.05
CA PRO A 104 0.78 8.00 -1.20
C PRO A 104 -0.24 7.02 -1.79
N HIS A 105 0.15 5.75 -1.84
CA HIS A 105 -0.71 4.68 -2.29
C HIS A 105 -0.80 3.60 -1.22
N GLY A 106 -1.94 2.92 -1.15
CA GLY A 106 -2.12 1.82 -0.23
C GLY A 106 -3.41 1.06 -0.47
N LEU A 107 -3.43 -0.18 0.01
CA LEU A 107 -4.52 -1.12 -0.19
C LEU A 107 -4.75 -1.89 1.11
N TRP A 108 -5.98 -1.91 1.61
CA TRP A 108 -6.35 -2.64 2.83
C TRP A 108 -7.72 -3.27 2.68
N ALA A 109 -7.84 -4.57 2.96
CA ALA A 109 -9.09 -5.30 3.00
C ALA A 109 -9.60 -5.38 4.45
N GLY A 110 -10.90 -5.20 4.67
CA GLY A 110 -11.51 -5.33 5.98
C GLY A 110 -13.01 -5.05 5.95
N ASN A 111 -13.76 -5.68 6.87
CA ASN A 111 -15.19 -5.45 7.07
C ASN A 111 -16.06 -5.62 5.80
N GLY A 112 -15.69 -6.54 4.90
CA GLY A 112 -16.39 -6.72 3.62
C GLY A 112 -16.15 -5.61 2.59
N SER A 113 -15.13 -4.78 2.82
CA SER A 113 -14.74 -3.68 1.94
C SER A 113 -13.25 -3.72 1.62
N LEU A 114 -12.89 -3.10 0.50
CA LEU A 114 -11.52 -2.86 0.08
C LEU A 114 -11.28 -1.35 0.04
N TYR A 115 -10.34 -0.88 0.86
CA TYR A 115 -9.95 0.51 0.97
C TYR A 115 -8.71 0.76 0.12
N VAL A 116 -8.79 1.78 -0.72
CA VAL A 116 -7.78 2.12 -1.72
C VAL A 116 -7.37 3.57 -1.49
N LEU A 117 -6.12 3.79 -1.09
CA LEU A 117 -5.51 5.12 -1.06
C LEU A 117 -4.82 5.38 -2.40
N THR A 118 -5.23 6.46 -3.05
CA THR A 118 -4.72 6.91 -4.33
C THR A 118 -4.50 8.42 -4.24
N GLY A 119 -3.31 8.81 -3.77
CA GLY A 119 -3.01 10.20 -3.46
C GLY A 119 -3.82 10.71 -2.27
N PRO A 120 -4.46 11.88 -2.34
CA PRO A 120 -5.22 12.44 -1.23
C PRO A 120 -6.63 11.85 -1.11
N VAL A 121 -6.94 10.76 -1.82
CA VAL A 121 -8.31 10.21 -1.89
C VAL A 121 -8.30 8.76 -1.42
N VAL A 122 -9.27 8.42 -0.57
CA VAL A 122 -9.60 7.06 -0.15
C VAL A 122 -10.87 6.62 -0.86
N CYS A 123 -10.76 5.61 -1.71
CA CYS A 123 -11.87 4.92 -2.35
C CYS A 123 -12.22 3.65 -1.58
N THR A 124 -13.49 3.40 -1.33
CA THR A 124 -14.00 2.19 -0.67
C THR A 124 -14.79 1.38 -1.69
N TYR A 125 -14.41 0.12 -1.87
CA TYR A 125 -15.07 -0.83 -2.76
C TYR A 125 -15.75 -1.94 -1.95
N SER A 126 -16.87 -2.47 -2.43
CA SER A 126 -17.48 -3.67 -1.86
C SER A 126 -16.67 -4.92 -2.23
N VAL A 127 -16.67 -5.91 -1.35
CA VAL A 127 -16.13 -7.25 -1.61
C VAL A 127 -17.29 -8.25 -1.65
N PRO A 128 -17.28 -9.24 -2.57
CA PRO A 128 -16.24 -9.53 -3.57
C PRO A 128 -16.40 -8.78 -4.90
N ASP A 129 -17.48 -8.02 -5.09
CA ASP A 129 -17.83 -7.48 -6.42
C ASP A 129 -16.96 -6.32 -6.90
N LEU A 130 -16.12 -5.74 -6.03
CA LEU A 130 -15.31 -4.56 -6.32
C LEU A 130 -16.14 -3.39 -6.86
N ILE A 131 -17.32 -3.14 -6.30
CA ILE A 131 -18.16 -2.00 -6.68
C ILE A 131 -17.75 -0.79 -5.83
N LEU A 132 -17.41 0.33 -6.46
CA LEU A 132 -17.09 1.56 -5.74
C LEU A 132 -18.31 2.04 -4.93
N GLN A 133 -18.16 2.11 -3.62
CA GLN A 133 -19.21 2.53 -2.69
C GLN A 133 -19.03 3.99 -2.25
N LYS A 134 -17.79 4.42 -2.00
CA LYS A 134 -17.52 5.75 -1.43
C LYS A 134 -16.15 6.25 -1.84
N THR A 135 -16.07 7.57 -2.00
CA THR A 135 -14.81 8.31 -2.23
C THR A 135 -14.71 9.41 -1.19
N VAL A 136 -13.56 9.51 -0.50
CA VAL A 136 -13.31 10.50 0.55
C VAL A 136 -11.98 11.20 0.26
N GLN A 137 -11.97 12.53 0.25
CA GLN A 137 -10.74 13.29 0.16
C GLN A 137 -10.18 13.53 1.57
N LEU A 138 -8.89 13.22 1.76
CA LEU A 138 -8.17 13.47 2.99
C LEU A 138 -7.97 14.98 3.18
N PRO A 139 -8.12 15.48 4.41
CA PRO A 139 -7.85 16.88 4.70
C PRO A 139 -6.37 17.18 4.43
N LYS A 140 -6.12 18.36 3.88
CA LYS A 140 -4.75 18.83 3.66
C LYS A 140 -4.10 19.06 5.04
N PRO A 141 -2.93 18.48 5.33
CA PRO A 141 -2.21 18.77 6.55
C PRO A 141 -1.87 20.27 6.61
N GLU A 142 -2.22 20.93 7.70
CA GLU A 142 -1.69 22.25 8.01
C GLU A 142 -0.25 22.05 8.48
N LEU A 143 0.72 22.54 7.71
CA LEU A 143 2.11 22.55 8.17
C LEU A 143 2.22 23.59 9.29
N PRO A 144 2.84 23.27 10.44
CA PRO A 144 3.09 24.27 11.47
C PRO A 144 3.87 25.42 10.82
N GLN A 145 3.35 26.63 10.93
CA GLN A 145 4.11 27.81 10.56
C GLN A 145 5.31 27.87 11.49
N VAL A 146 6.50 27.62 10.94
CA VAL A 146 7.75 27.85 11.66
C VAL A 146 7.80 29.36 11.92
N GLY A 147 7.51 29.74 13.16
CA GLY A 147 7.61 31.11 13.63
C GLY A 147 9.05 31.43 14.00
N ASN A 148 9.53 32.54 13.40
CA ASN A 148 10.75 33.32 13.65
C ASN A 148 12.08 32.73 13.17
#